data_AF-A0A497D290-F1
#
_entry.id   AF-A0A497D290-F1
#
_cell.length_a   1.000
_cell.length_b   1.000
_cell.length_c   1.000
_cell.angle_alpha   90.00
_cell.angle_beta   90.00
_cell.angle_gamma   90.00
#
_symmetry.space_group_name_H-M   'P 1'
#
loop_
_entity.id
_entity.type
_entity.pdbx_description
1 polymer ?
#
loop_
_entity_poly.entity_id
_entity_poly.type
_entity_poly.pdbx_seq_one_letter_code
_entity_poly.pdbx_strand_id
1 'polypeptide(L)' 'MKNARLFIMFLLLFYMGTANAQNNDIGDTIHAIHYNIHLNHINTAENTIAAYTEIKLVPLIEDLAYIPLE' A
#
# COMPACT_ATOMS: atom_id res chain seq x y z
N MET A 1 -5.28 -48.36 -11.14
CA MET A 1 -4.29 -47.71 -10.24
C MET A 1 -3.53 -46.53 -10.87
N LYS A 2 -3.19 -46.54 -12.18
CA LYS A 2 -2.48 -45.41 -12.83
C LYS A 2 -3.28 -44.10 -12.82
N ASN A 3 -4.59 -44.18 -13.05
CA ASN A 3 -5.47 -43.01 -13.12
C ASN A 3 -5.64 -42.30 -11.76
N ALA A 4 -5.55 -43.06 -10.66
CA ALA A 4 -5.61 -42.50 -9.31
C ALA A 4 -4.35 -41.67 -8.98
N ARG A 5 -3.18 -42.05 -9.51
CA ARG A 5 -1.94 -41.28 -9.31
C ARG A 5 -1.98 -39.94 -10.04
N LEU A 6 -2.53 -39.92 -11.26
CA LEU A 6 -2.68 -38.70 -12.04
C LEU A 6 -3.66 -37.72 -11.36
N PHE A 7 -4.75 -38.26 -10.80
CA PHE A 7 -5.73 -37.47 -10.05
C PHE A 7 -5.14 -36.85 -8.78
N ILE A 8 -4.36 -37.62 -8.00
CA ILE A 8 -3.68 -37.12 -6.80
C ILE A 8 -2.66 -36.03 -7.14
N MET A 9 -1.93 -36.17 -8.25
CA MET A 9 -0.99 -35.14 -8.71
C MET A 9 -1.70 -33.84 -9.11
N PHE A 10 -2.86 -33.94 -9.78
CA PHE A 10 -3.66 -32.77 -10.14
C PHE A 10 -4.26 -32.08 -8.90
N LEU A 11 -4.70 -32.87 -7.91
CA LEU A 11 -5.19 -32.37 -6.63
C LEU A 11 -4.09 -31.59 -5.87
N LEU A 12 -2.87 -32.12 -5.82
CA LEU A 12 -1.72 -31.48 -5.18
C LEU A 12 -1.36 -30.14 -5.84
N LEU A 13 -1.38 -30.07 -7.17
CA LEU A 13 -1.15 -28.82 -7.92
C LEU A 13 -2.25 -27.78 -7.63
N PHE A 14 -3.51 -28.22 -7.50
CA PHE A 14 -4.61 -27.33 -7.16
C PHE A 14 -4.47 -26.74 -5.75
N TYR A 15 -4.10 -27.55 -4.76
CA TYR A 15 -3.89 -27.09 -3.38
C TYR A 15 -2.66 -26.19 -3.22
N MET A 16 -1.61 -26.36 -4.03
CA MET A 16 -0.47 -25.44 -4.03
C MET A 16 -0.82 -24.05 -4.61
N GLY A 17 -1.80 -23.98 -5.51
CA GLY A 17 -2.23 -22.72 -6.14
C GLY A 17 -3.04 -21.79 -5.22
N THR A 18 -3.59 -22.29 -4.11
CA THR A 18 -4.50 -21.52 -3.23
C THR A 18 -3.87 -21.08 -1.90
N ALA A 19 -2.63 -21.49 -1.61
CA ALA A 19 -2.01 -21.26 -0.30
C ALA A 19 -1.45 -19.84 -0.07
N ASN A 20 -1.49 -18.96 -1.08
CA ASN A 20 -0.97 -17.58 -1.00
C ASN A 20 -2.08 -16.52 -1.09
N ALA A 21 -3.25 -16.78 -0.52
CA ALA A 21 -4.12 -15.68 -0.15
C ALA A 21 -3.47 -14.97 1.06
N GLN A 22 -2.55 -14.05 0.79
CA GLN A 22 -2.13 -13.07 1.79
C GLN A 22 -3.40 -12.47 2.39
N ASN A 23 -3.58 -12.65 3.69
CA ASN A 23 -4.50 -11.83 4.46
C ASN A 23 -4.04 -10.39 4.23
N ASN A 24 -4.71 -9.68 3.32
CA ASN A 24 -4.65 -8.24 3.25
C ASN A 24 -5.34 -7.75 4.52
N ASP A 25 -4.59 -7.75 5.62
CA ASP A 25 -4.99 -7.07 6.84
C ASP A 25 -5.34 -5.63 6.43
N ILE A 26 -6.54 -5.20 6.80
CA ILE A 26 -6.94 -3.80 6.63
C ILE A 26 -6.12 -3.02 7.66
N GLY A 27 -4.91 -2.66 7.27
CA GLY A 27 -3.95 -1.90 8.06
C GLY A 27 -3.46 -0.70 7.27
N ASP A 28 -2.91 0.29 7.97
CA ASP A 28 -2.34 1.47 7.34
C ASP A 28 -1.24 1.05 6.37
N THR A 29 -1.25 1.62 5.17
CA THR A 29 -0.26 1.30 4.12
C THR A 29 1.05 2.06 4.32
N ILE A 30 1.00 3.17 5.05
CA ILE A 30 2.12 4.07 5.33
C ILE A 30 2.03 4.61 6.76
N HIS A 31 3.19 4.92 7.34
CA HIS A 31 3.26 5.80 8.50
C HIS A 31 3.92 7.12 8.12
N ALA A 32 3.28 8.25 8.44
CA ALA A 32 3.90 9.57 8.41
C ALA A 32 4.66 9.79 9.72
N ILE A 33 5.99 9.81 9.63
CA ILE A 33 6.85 9.95 10.81
C ILE A 33 7.15 11.42 11.11
N HIS A 34 7.14 12.27 10.07
CA HIS A 34 7.41 13.69 10.20
C HIS A 34 6.65 14.47 9.13
N TYR A 35 6.14 15.64 9.50
CA TYR A 35 5.57 16.61 8.57
C TYR A 35 6.08 18.01 8.92
N ASN A 36 6.47 18.77 7.89
CA ASN A 36 6.75 20.19 7.99
C ASN A 36 5.85 20.93 7.01
N ILE A 37 5.24 22.02 7.48
CA ILE A 37 4.48 22.93 6.62
C ILE A 37 5.24 24.26 6.61
N HIS A 38 5.61 24.69 5.41
CA HIS A 38 6.34 25.93 5.18
C HIS A 38 5.41 26.92 4.51
N LEU A 39 5.06 27.99 5.24
CA LEU A 39 4.26 29.09 4.72
C LEU A 39 5.20 30.08 4.02
N ASN A 40 5.04 30.23 2.70
CA ASN A 40 5.87 31.14 1.92
C ASN A 40 5.25 32.54 1.87
N HIS A 41 3.92 32.62 1.73
CA HIS A 41 3.20 33.88 1.65
C HIS A 41 1.77 33.75 2.19
N ILE A 42 1.34 34.73 2.97
CA ILE A 42 -0.04 34.85 3.46
C ILE A 42 -0.59 36.18 2.95
N ASN A 43 -1.59 36.11 2.06
CA ASN A 43 -2.29 37.28 1.55
C ASN A 43 -3.66 37.39 2.25
N THR A 44 -3.78 38.35 3.17
CA THR A 44 -5.02 38.57 3.94
C THR A 44 -6.07 39.38 3.19
N ALA A 45 -5.69 40.08 2.11
CA ALA A 45 -6.65 40.80 1.27
C ALA A 45 -7.42 39.83 0.35
N GLU A 46 -6.72 38.82 -0.17
CA GLU A 46 -7.28 37.81 -1.07
C GLU A 46 -7.66 36.50 -0.36
N ASN A 47 -7.34 36.37 0.94
CA ASN A 47 -7.53 35.17 1.74
C ASN A 47 -6.83 33.93 1.15
N THR A 48 -5.60 34.10 0.68
CA THR A 48 -4.80 33.02 0.10
C THR A 48 -3.53 32.75 0.90
N ILE A 49 -3.10 31.49 0.89
CA ILE A 49 -1.84 31.05 1.49
C ILE A 49 -1.08 30.27 0.42
N ALA A 50 0.15 30.69 0.14
CA ALA A 50 1.10 29.91 -0.63
C ALA A 50 2.02 29.17 0.34
N ALA A 51 2.07 27.85 0.23
CA ALA A 51 2.84 26.99 1.11
C ALA A 51 3.35 25.76 0.37
N TYR A 52 4.32 25.08 0.95
CA TYR A 52 4.67 23.72 0.59
C TYR A 52 4.80 22.85 1.85
N THR A 53 4.59 21.56 1.67
CA THR A 53 4.65 20.57 2.76
C THR A 53 5.70 19.53 2.42
N GLU A 54 6.52 19.18 3.40
CA GLU A 54 7.44 18.06 3.34
C GLU A 54 6.94 16.95 4.26
N ILE A 55 6.80 15.74 3.73
CA ILE A 55 6.31 14.59 4.49
C ILE A 55 7.33 13.46 4.39
N LYS A 56 7.75 12.94 5.54
CA LYS A 56 8.58 11.73 5.61
C LYS A 56 7.70 10.52 5.90
N LEU A 57 7.59 9.63 4.92
CA LEU A 57 6.79 8.42 4.99
C LEU A 57 7.67 7.18 5.17
N VAL A 58 7.16 6.19 5.88
CA VAL A 58 7.70 4.83 5.89
C VAL A 58 6.62 3.88 5.35
N PRO A 59 6.87 3.18 4.23
CA PRO A 59 5.94 2.20 3.72
C PRO A 59 5.88 0.99 4.65
N LEU A 60 4.67 0.48 4.89
CA LEU A 60 4.45 -0.75 5.67
C LEU A 60 4.20 -1.98 4.79
N ILE A 61 4.06 -1.76 3.49
CA ILE A 61 3.93 -2.82 2.48
C ILE A 61 5.06 -2.74 1.45
N GLU A 62 5.36 -3.88 0.82
CA GLU A 62 6.26 -3.94 -0.32
C GLU A 62 5.57 -3.36 -1.57
N ASP A 63 6.36 -2.85 -2.53
CA ASP A 63 5.91 -2.36 -3.84
C ASP A 63 4.86 -1.23 -3.83
N LEU A 64 4.85 -0.38 -2.81
CA LEU A 64 4.01 0.82 -2.78
C LEU A 64 4.43 1.84 -3.85
N ALA A 65 3.70 1.85 -4.98
CA ALA A 65 4.02 2.70 -6.14
C ALA A 65 3.25 4.04 -6.19
N TYR A 66 2.10 4.13 -5.52
CA TYR A 66 1.22 5.29 -5.56
C TYR A 66 0.60 5.58 -4.20
N ILE A 67 0.57 6.86 -3.83
CA ILE A 67 -0.06 7.36 -2.60
C ILE A 67 -1.02 8.48 -3.02
N PRO A 68 -2.35 8.29 -2.86
CA PRO A 68 -3.29 9.36 -3.14
C PRO A 68 -3.10 10.51 -2.13
N LEU A 69 -3.14 11.75 -2.63
CA LEU A 69 -3.23 12.96 -1.81
C LEU A 69 -4.60 13.58 -2.09
N GLU A 70 -5.36 13.83 -1.03
CA GLU A 70 -6.67 14.51 -1.07
C GLU A 70 -6.60 15.85 -0.34
#